data_AF-A0A437P8V8-F1
#
_entry.id   AF-A0A437P8V8-F1
#
_cell.length_a   1.000
_cell.length_b   1.000
_cell.length_c   1.000
_cell.angle_alpha   90.00
_cell.angle_beta   90.00
_cell.angle_gamma   90.00
#
_symmetry.space_group_name_H-M   'P 1'
#
loop_
_entity.id
_entity.type
_entity.pdbx_description
1 polymer ?
#
loop_
_entity_poly.entity_id
_entity_poly.type
_entity_poly.pdbx_seq_one_letter_code
_entity_poly.pdbx_strand_id
1 'polypeptide(L)'
;MRRLACGVALLAFGSEARAQWGGGYGDGYPPPRRAPGGYDERAYRRPAPPPEAQRQFYWPWEDRPSEQPQYAPPPASGGYRTPRPRPPREAQRPHDGRSVQRPKPKPAPVAARPPAVKPKTNPAIQIAVFGDSLAELLAQGLDNAYESSSDVVVIRRAKGDSGLVRKDVVDWPKAAEDYLKQNPKLTYAVVMLGANDRQPLRDGDQSVEAMSERWRALYRDRVDALLKVFADAKVPVVWVGAPPMKSETLSADMTSLNEIYRDRVQRAGGVYVDVWPAFVDDANRYAASGPDLEGQTARLRTSDGVHFTGAGARKVAHFADVEIRRLMEARGGVPASMPDAVAAAPSPGGEAPRLDDDAAIDRLITAMLPSLPEPPGIPALPVKPAAGPVLPLTRTEVAPGAKLVSGRPRVEGDAGYTVERSLTRGAAPPPQPGRADDFRWPRL
;
A
#
# COMPACT_ATOMS: atom_id res chain seq x y z
N MET A 1 -75.38 -29.80 3.27
CA MET A 1 -74.99 -30.92 4.17
C MET A 1 -73.73 -30.45 4.91
N ARG A 2 -73.75 -30.15 6.22
CA ARG A 2 -73.52 -31.07 7.38
C ARG A 2 -72.22 -31.90 7.25
N ARG A 3 -71.36 -32.10 8.28
CA ARG A 3 -71.03 -31.41 9.57
C ARG A 3 -70.05 -32.33 10.35
N LEU A 4 -69.12 -31.78 11.15
CA LEU A 4 -68.30 -32.44 12.21
C LEU A 4 -67.32 -33.57 11.75
N ALA A 5 -66.16 -33.89 12.35
CA ALA A 5 -65.49 -33.67 13.67
C ALA A 5 -65.51 -34.87 14.65
N CYS A 6 -64.38 -35.04 15.38
CA CYS A 6 -64.05 -36.08 16.41
C CYS A 6 -63.82 -37.52 15.88
N GLY A 7 -62.97 -38.38 16.47
CA GLY A 7 -61.94 -38.20 17.52
C GLY A 7 -61.55 -39.51 18.25
N VAL A 8 -60.39 -39.51 18.94
CA VAL A 8 -60.03 -40.31 20.16
C VAL A 8 -59.51 -41.78 20.04
N ALA A 9 -58.30 -42.02 20.61
CA ALA A 9 -57.76 -43.23 21.30
C ALA A 9 -57.55 -44.58 20.53
N LEU A 10 -56.66 -45.53 20.91
CA LEU A 10 -55.44 -45.60 21.77
C LEU A 10 -54.70 -46.94 21.50
N LEU A 11 -53.56 -47.16 22.19
CA LEU A 11 -52.75 -48.40 22.32
C LEU A 11 -51.73 -48.70 21.20
N ALA A 12 -50.55 -49.30 21.42
CA ALA A 12 -49.56 -49.32 22.53
C ALA A 12 -48.62 -50.53 22.30
N PHE A 13 -47.36 -50.28 21.93
CA PHE A 13 -46.19 -51.16 22.09
C PHE A 13 -44.94 -50.24 22.07
N GLY A 14 -43.90 -50.37 22.89
CA GLY A 14 -43.70 -51.28 24.02
C GLY A 14 -42.29 -51.87 24.07
N SER A 15 -41.29 -51.15 24.61
CA SER A 15 -40.09 -51.72 25.27
C SER A 15 -39.12 -50.64 25.76
N GLU A 16 -39.02 -50.44 27.08
CA GLU A 16 -37.80 -49.92 27.72
C GLU A 16 -36.91 -51.12 28.15
N ALA A 17 -35.60 -50.92 28.24
CA ALA A 17 -34.69 -51.88 28.86
C ALA A 17 -33.78 -51.20 29.90
N ARG A 18 -34.13 -51.37 31.18
CA ARG A 18 -33.21 -51.20 32.33
C ARG A 18 -32.83 -52.59 32.85
N ALA A 19 -31.57 -52.76 33.24
CA ALA A 19 -31.15 -53.85 34.11
C ALA A 19 -30.05 -53.35 35.06
N GLN A 20 -30.08 -53.81 36.31
CA GLN A 20 -29.19 -53.40 37.41
C GLN A 20 -29.00 -54.60 38.37
N TRP A 21 -27.88 -54.62 39.11
CA TRP A 21 -27.50 -55.56 40.19
C TRP A 21 -27.02 -56.97 39.75
N GLY A 22 -26.03 -57.61 40.40
CA GLY A 22 -25.10 -57.19 41.47
C GLY A 22 -24.42 -58.39 42.19
N GLY A 23 -23.45 -58.16 43.11
CA GLY A 23 -23.20 -59.04 44.28
C GLY A 23 -21.80 -59.70 44.53
N GLY A 24 -21.25 -59.49 45.74
CA GLY A 24 -20.25 -60.33 46.46
C GLY A 24 -18.75 -60.20 46.06
N TYR A 25 -17.71 -60.26 46.91
CA TYR A 25 -17.47 -60.40 48.38
C TYR A 25 -16.10 -59.70 48.70
N GLY A 26 -15.50 -59.54 49.90
CA GLY A 26 -15.75 -59.93 51.31
C GLY A 26 -14.68 -59.28 52.26
N ASP A 27 -14.55 -59.76 53.51
CA ASP A 27 -13.45 -59.62 54.54
C ASP A 27 -12.71 -58.27 54.78
N GLY A 28 -12.41 -57.77 56.01
CA GLY A 28 -12.82 -58.11 57.40
C GLY A 28 -11.98 -57.38 58.50
N TYR A 29 -12.62 -56.63 59.43
CA TYR A 29 -12.23 -56.15 60.82
C TYR A 29 -10.80 -55.63 61.19
N PRO A 30 -10.54 -54.89 62.32
CA PRO A 30 -11.35 -54.00 63.21
C PRO A 30 -10.75 -52.56 63.43
N PRO A 31 -11.42 -51.65 64.18
CA PRO A 31 -10.93 -50.29 64.59
C PRO A 31 -10.43 -50.27 66.08
N PRO A 32 -10.29 -49.16 66.87
CA PRO A 32 -10.42 -47.69 66.63
C PRO A 32 -9.34 -46.77 67.31
N ARG A 33 -9.41 -45.42 67.16
CA ARG A 33 -9.56 -44.41 68.28
C ARG A 33 -9.38 -42.91 67.91
N ARG A 34 -10.45 -42.12 68.17
CA ARG A 34 -10.55 -40.71 68.67
C ARG A 34 -9.77 -39.54 68.01
N ALA A 35 -10.50 -38.74 67.19
CA ALA A 35 -11.02 -37.38 67.46
C ALA A 35 -10.08 -36.19 67.85
N PRO A 36 -10.50 -34.89 67.73
CA PRO A 36 -11.67 -34.29 67.05
C PRO A 36 -11.39 -33.03 66.16
N GLY A 37 -12.36 -32.70 65.29
CA GLY A 37 -12.84 -31.31 65.09
C GLY A 37 -12.13 -30.39 64.09
N GLY A 38 -12.83 -30.02 63.02
CA GLY A 38 -12.41 -28.97 62.07
C GLY A 38 -13.37 -28.88 60.88
N TYR A 39 -14.22 -27.85 60.89
CA TYR A 39 -15.17 -27.45 59.84
C TYR A 39 -14.46 -27.22 58.49
N ASP A 40 -15.04 -27.74 57.40
CA ASP A 40 -14.50 -27.61 56.03
C ASP A 40 -15.58 -27.08 55.07
N GLU A 41 -15.53 -25.79 54.78
CA GLU A 41 -16.51 -25.08 53.96
C GLU A 41 -16.10 -25.16 52.48
N ARG A 42 -16.68 -26.12 51.75
CA ARG A 42 -16.33 -26.41 50.35
C ARG A 42 -16.81 -25.34 49.37
N ALA A 43 -16.00 -24.31 49.17
CA ALA A 43 -16.10 -23.44 48.00
C ALA A 43 -15.65 -24.17 46.72
N TYR A 44 -16.52 -24.23 45.70
CA TYR A 44 -16.19 -24.83 44.40
C TYR A 44 -15.12 -24.02 43.67
N ARG A 45 -13.85 -24.48 43.71
CA ARG A 45 -12.79 -23.98 42.83
C ARG A 45 -12.97 -24.56 41.42
N ARG A 46 -13.27 -23.68 40.46
CA ARG A 46 -13.24 -23.95 39.02
C ARG A 46 -11.80 -24.33 38.60
N PRO A 47 -11.57 -25.37 37.78
CA PRO A 47 -10.23 -25.70 37.30
C PRO A 47 -9.62 -24.54 36.52
N ALA A 48 -8.35 -24.24 36.77
CA ALA A 48 -7.59 -23.30 35.95
C ALA A 48 -7.31 -23.92 34.57
N PRO A 49 -7.27 -23.12 33.49
CA PRO A 49 -6.80 -23.60 32.20
C PRO A 49 -5.33 -24.05 32.28
N PRO A 50 -4.88 -24.98 31.43
CA PRO A 50 -3.48 -25.39 31.39
C PRO A 50 -2.59 -24.19 31.03
N PRO A 51 -1.35 -24.11 31.55
CA PRO A 51 -0.44 -23.04 31.20
C PRO A 51 -0.12 -23.08 29.70
N GLU A 52 -0.35 -21.97 29.01
CA GLU A 52 0.08 -21.83 27.61
C GLU A 52 1.60 -21.95 27.51
N ALA A 53 2.08 -22.69 26.50
CA ALA A 53 3.50 -22.78 26.22
C ALA A 53 4.05 -21.39 25.86
N GLN A 54 5.03 -20.90 26.63
CA GLN A 54 5.62 -19.58 26.44
C GLN A 54 6.15 -19.43 25.01
N ARG A 55 5.57 -18.49 24.25
CA ARG A 55 5.99 -18.17 22.89
C ARG A 55 7.35 -17.47 22.92
N GLN A 56 8.33 -18.03 22.23
CA GLN A 56 9.70 -17.48 22.19
C GLN A 56 9.84 -16.19 21.35
N PHE A 57 8.79 -15.75 20.67
CA PHE A 57 8.78 -14.56 19.82
C PHE A 57 7.44 -13.82 19.93
N TYR A 58 7.53 -12.48 19.96
CA TYR A 58 6.43 -11.52 19.99
C TYR A 58 6.76 -10.39 19.02
N TRP A 59 5.77 -9.84 18.33
CA TRP A 59 5.96 -8.74 17.38
C TRP A 59 6.09 -7.38 18.09
N PRO A 60 6.76 -6.37 17.50
CA PRO A 60 7.01 -5.07 18.13
C PRO A 60 5.78 -4.22 18.49
N TRP A 61 4.58 -4.64 18.12
CA TRP A 61 3.30 -3.98 18.38
C TRP A 61 2.31 -4.84 19.18
N GLU A 62 2.75 -5.99 19.71
CA GLU A 62 1.98 -6.81 20.65
C GLU A 62 2.31 -6.41 22.09
N ASP A 63 1.29 -6.13 22.90
CA ASP A 63 1.45 -5.95 24.35
C ASP A 63 1.85 -7.28 24.98
N ARG A 64 3.08 -7.34 25.50
CA ARG A 64 3.59 -8.52 26.20
C ARG A 64 2.86 -8.64 27.55
N PRO A 65 2.31 -9.81 27.93
CA PRO A 65 1.77 -9.99 29.27
C PRO A 65 2.89 -9.74 30.28
N SER A 66 2.64 -8.84 31.24
CA SER A 66 3.63 -8.49 32.25
C SER A 66 3.95 -9.71 33.11
N GLU A 67 5.20 -10.16 33.05
CA GLU A 67 5.70 -11.21 33.94
C GLU A 67 5.52 -10.74 35.39
N GLN A 68 4.67 -11.42 36.14
CA GLN A 68 4.53 -11.18 37.57
C GLN A 68 5.88 -11.52 38.23
N PRO A 69 6.50 -10.61 39.00
CA PRO A 69 7.79 -10.87 39.62
C PRO A 69 7.65 -12.03 40.61
N GLN A 70 8.23 -13.18 40.26
CA GLN A 70 8.28 -14.33 41.16
C GLN A 70 9.11 -13.97 42.40
N TYR A 71 8.45 -13.98 43.55
CA TYR A 71 9.06 -13.70 44.84
C TYR A 71 10.01 -14.83 45.23
N ALA A 72 11.31 -14.62 45.06
CA ALA A 72 12.33 -15.55 45.54
C ALA A 72 12.44 -15.46 47.08
N PRO A 73 12.41 -16.59 47.82
CA PRO A 73 12.62 -16.57 49.26
C PRO A 73 14.09 -16.23 49.60
N PRO A 74 14.35 -15.51 50.71
CA PRO A 74 15.72 -15.14 51.08
C PRO A 74 16.54 -16.35 51.55
N PRO A 75 17.84 -16.43 51.22
CA PRO A 75 18.72 -17.48 51.72
C PRO A 75 18.98 -17.33 53.23
N ALA A 76 19.15 -18.47 53.90
CA ALA A 76 19.39 -18.53 55.34
C ALA A 76 20.74 -17.92 55.76
N SER A 77 20.80 -17.48 57.02
CA SER A 77 21.91 -16.76 57.63
C SER A 77 23.20 -17.57 57.77
N GLY A 78 24.35 -16.93 57.51
CA GLY A 78 25.67 -17.50 57.74
C GLY A 78 26.77 -16.46 57.93
N GLY A 79 27.23 -16.28 59.17
CA GLY A 79 28.55 -15.69 59.49
C GLY A 79 28.68 -14.17 59.52
N TYR A 80 28.75 -13.59 60.71
CA TYR A 80 29.19 -12.20 60.91
C TYR A 80 30.67 -12.01 60.53
N ARG A 81 30.98 -11.00 59.71
CA ARG A 81 32.31 -10.37 59.63
C ARG A 81 32.17 -8.85 59.47
N THR A 82 32.85 -8.11 60.33
CA THR A 82 32.84 -6.63 60.34
C THR A 82 33.81 -6.05 59.29
N PRO A 83 33.42 -5.00 58.53
CA PRO A 83 34.35 -4.27 57.67
C PRO A 83 35.30 -3.38 58.46
N ARG A 84 36.59 -3.38 58.08
CA ARG A 84 37.65 -2.53 58.65
C ARG A 84 37.72 -1.19 57.89
N PRO A 85 37.84 -0.03 58.56
CA PRO A 85 37.88 1.27 57.87
C PRO A 85 39.21 1.50 57.12
N ARG A 86 39.14 2.18 55.97
CA ARG A 86 40.30 2.70 55.21
C ARG A 86 40.60 4.16 55.62
N PRO A 87 41.88 4.59 55.64
CA PRO A 87 42.24 5.97 55.92
C PRO A 87 42.01 6.90 54.70
N PRO A 88 41.87 8.22 54.90
CA PRO A 88 41.70 9.19 53.81
C PRO A 88 42.97 9.35 52.98
N ARG A 89 42.84 9.66 51.69
CA ARG A 89 43.96 9.94 50.79
C ARG A 89 44.16 11.44 50.64
N GLU A 90 45.38 11.89 50.87
CA GLU A 90 45.78 13.30 50.90
C GLU A 90 45.75 13.95 49.50
N ALA A 91 45.43 15.24 49.44
CA ALA A 91 45.18 15.95 48.18
C ALA A 91 46.47 16.61 47.64
N GLN A 92 46.87 16.24 46.42
CA GLN A 92 47.94 16.93 45.68
C GLN A 92 47.34 17.89 44.64
N ARG A 93 47.72 19.16 44.73
CA ARG A 93 47.50 20.17 43.68
C ARG A 93 48.73 20.26 42.77
N PRO A 94 48.53 20.49 41.47
CA PRO A 94 49.44 21.33 40.69
C PRO A 94 48.80 22.68 40.31
N HIS A 95 49.66 23.61 39.88
CA HIS A 95 49.38 25.03 39.72
C HIS A 95 48.95 25.45 38.29
N ASP A 96 48.44 26.69 38.22
CA ASP A 96 48.45 27.63 37.10
C ASP A 96 47.73 27.34 35.76
N GLY A 97 46.79 28.26 35.45
CA GLY A 97 47.10 29.19 34.37
C GLY A 97 46.52 28.93 32.97
N ARG A 98 45.20 28.72 32.84
CA ARG A 98 44.40 29.26 31.70
C ARG A 98 42.89 29.05 31.91
N SER A 99 42.16 30.15 32.07
CA SER A 99 40.69 30.16 32.11
C SER A 99 40.10 30.01 30.70
N VAL A 100 39.88 28.77 30.27
CA VAL A 100 39.06 28.50 29.08
C VAL A 100 37.60 28.78 29.44
N GLN A 101 37.14 30.00 29.20
CA GLN A 101 35.72 30.33 29.34
C GLN A 101 34.90 29.47 28.36
N ARG A 102 34.06 28.60 28.90
CA ARG A 102 33.07 27.85 28.14
C ARG A 102 32.12 28.85 27.46
N PRO A 103 31.98 28.86 26.12
CA PRO A 103 31.04 29.76 25.46
C PRO A 103 29.62 29.54 26.00
N LYS A 104 28.91 30.62 26.32
CA LYS A 104 27.48 30.54 26.64
C LYS A 104 26.74 29.96 25.43
N PRO A 105 25.82 28.99 25.61
CA PRO A 105 25.01 28.51 24.50
C PRO A 105 24.19 29.68 23.92
N LYS A 106 24.23 29.86 22.60
CA LYS A 106 23.29 30.76 21.93
C LYS A 106 21.86 30.24 22.18
N PRO A 107 20.88 31.12 22.44
CA PRO A 107 19.49 30.69 22.49
C PRO A 107 19.11 30.04 21.15
N ALA A 108 18.38 28.93 21.21
CA ALA A 108 17.86 28.29 20.01
C ALA A 108 16.97 29.28 19.24
N PRO A 109 17.00 29.27 17.89
CA PRO A 109 16.07 30.07 17.12
C PRO A 109 14.65 29.65 17.51
N VAL A 110 13.82 30.62 17.90
CA VAL A 110 12.41 30.38 18.22
C VAL A 110 11.76 29.86 16.94
N ALA A 111 11.41 28.58 16.93
CA ALA A 111 10.69 27.99 15.82
C ALA A 111 9.41 28.78 15.59
N ALA A 112 9.23 29.31 14.38
CA ALA A 112 8.03 30.04 14.03
C ALA A 112 6.82 29.14 14.32
N ARG A 113 5.90 29.63 15.16
CA ARG A 113 4.70 28.90 15.54
C ARG A 113 3.98 28.48 14.25
N PRO A 114 3.64 27.19 14.06
CA PRO A 114 2.99 26.76 12.82
C PRO A 114 1.72 27.58 12.59
N PRO A 115 1.42 27.94 11.32
CA PRO A 115 0.27 28.76 11.01
C PRO A 115 -0.99 28.13 11.60
N ALA A 116 -1.84 28.95 12.21
CA ALA A 116 -3.02 28.44 12.89
C ALA A 116 -3.93 27.73 11.87
N VAL A 117 -4.20 26.44 12.11
CA VAL A 117 -5.11 25.64 11.29
C VAL A 117 -6.44 26.36 11.23
N LYS A 118 -6.77 26.92 10.06
CA LYS A 118 -8.05 27.59 9.85
C LYS A 118 -9.15 26.53 9.97
N PRO A 119 -10.18 26.72 10.81
CA PRO A 119 -11.30 25.80 10.84
C PRO A 119 -11.95 25.77 9.44
N LYS A 120 -12.03 24.58 8.85
CA LYS A 120 -12.67 24.34 7.55
C LYS A 120 -14.18 24.40 7.74
N THR A 121 -14.73 25.61 7.77
CA THR A 121 -16.15 25.84 8.06
C THR A 121 -17.01 25.54 6.83
N ASN A 122 -17.72 24.40 6.85
CA ASN A 122 -18.58 23.89 5.77
C ASN A 122 -17.84 23.65 4.43
N PRO A 123 -16.90 22.68 4.35
CA PRO A 123 -16.23 22.29 3.12
C PRO A 123 -17.23 21.74 2.10
N ALA A 124 -17.13 22.20 0.85
CA ALA A 124 -17.95 21.75 -0.26
C ALA A 124 -17.61 20.31 -0.70
N ILE A 125 -16.36 19.89 -0.49
CA ILE A 125 -15.82 18.59 -0.88
C ILE A 125 -15.36 17.83 0.35
N GLN A 126 -15.86 16.60 0.50
CA GLN A 126 -15.45 15.66 1.54
C GLN A 126 -14.81 14.43 0.88
N ILE A 127 -13.58 14.13 1.27
CA ILE A 127 -12.81 12.97 0.82
C ILE A 127 -12.64 12.05 2.03
N ALA A 128 -13.19 10.83 2.02
CA ALA A 128 -12.98 9.88 3.10
C ALA A 128 -12.00 8.80 2.68
N VAL A 129 -10.97 8.56 3.49
CA VAL A 129 -9.88 7.62 3.20
C VAL A 129 -10.05 6.37 4.06
N PHE A 130 -10.38 5.25 3.43
CA PHE A 130 -10.65 3.96 4.08
C PHE A 130 -9.46 3.01 3.92
N GLY A 131 -9.14 2.25 4.98
CA GLY A 131 -8.24 1.11 4.87
C GLY A 131 -7.28 0.88 6.04
N ASP A 132 -6.10 0.33 5.74
CA ASP A 132 -5.13 -0.15 6.72
C ASP A 132 -4.14 0.94 7.21
N SER A 133 -2.99 0.55 7.77
CA SER A 133 -1.98 1.50 8.26
C SER A 133 -1.38 2.37 7.15
N LEU A 134 -1.44 1.93 5.88
CA LEU A 134 -1.01 2.72 4.74
C LEU A 134 -2.08 3.75 4.36
N ALA A 135 -3.36 3.43 4.51
CA ALA A 135 -4.46 4.38 4.32
C ALA A 135 -4.41 5.55 5.31
N GLU A 136 -4.04 5.30 6.57
CA GLU A 136 -3.87 6.38 7.57
C GLU A 136 -2.75 7.35 7.15
N LEU A 137 -1.64 6.82 6.65
CA LEU A 137 -0.51 7.63 6.16
C LEU A 137 -0.84 8.34 4.83
N LEU A 138 -1.58 7.71 3.94
CA LEU A 138 -2.13 8.34 2.74
C LEU A 138 -3.07 9.51 3.10
N ALA A 139 -3.95 9.31 4.09
CA ALA A 139 -4.87 10.33 4.58
C ALA A 139 -4.11 11.51 5.21
N GLN A 140 -3.07 11.23 6.02
CA GLN A 140 -2.15 12.25 6.54
C GLN A 140 -1.46 13.03 5.41
N GLY A 141 -1.08 12.36 4.31
CA GLY A 141 -0.50 13.01 3.13
C GLY A 141 -1.49 13.92 2.39
N LEU A 142 -2.73 13.46 2.21
CA LEU A 142 -3.82 14.22 1.58
C LEU A 142 -4.27 15.41 2.45
N ASP A 143 -4.36 15.24 3.77
CA ASP A 143 -4.62 16.33 4.73
C ASP A 143 -3.63 17.48 4.55
N ASN A 144 -2.32 17.15 4.47
CA ASN A 144 -1.26 18.13 4.24
C ASN A 144 -1.40 18.81 2.87
N ALA A 145 -1.72 18.05 1.81
CA ALA A 145 -1.90 18.58 0.46
C ALA A 145 -3.08 19.58 0.36
N TYR A 146 -4.13 19.37 1.15
CA TYR A 146 -5.30 20.25 1.23
C TYR A 146 -5.28 21.19 2.45
N GLU A 147 -4.15 21.38 3.14
CA GLU A 147 -4.09 22.24 4.35
C GLU A 147 -4.47 23.70 4.04
N SER A 148 -4.03 24.21 2.88
CA SER A 148 -4.35 25.56 2.39
C SER A 148 -5.77 25.70 1.83
N SER A 149 -6.47 24.60 1.58
CA SER A 149 -7.79 24.57 0.93
C SER A 149 -8.91 24.55 1.97
N SER A 150 -9.72 25.61 2.04
CA SER A 150 -10.92 25.68 2.88
C SER A 150 -12.02 24.70 2.46
N ASP A 151 -12.09 24.44 1.16
CA ASP A 151 -13.27 23.83 0.53
C ASP A 151 -13.21 22.30 0.50
N VAL A 152 -12.03 21.73 0.79
CA VAL A 152 -11.76 20.29 0.80
C VAL A 152 -11.39 19.84 2.22
N VAL A 153 -12.13 18.87 2.75
CA VAL A 153 -11.76 18.16 3.98
C VAL A 153 -11.43 16.70 3.67
N VAL A 154 -10.36 16.19 4.28
CA VAL A 154 -10.01 14.78 4.26
C VAL A 154 -10.43 14.19 5.60
N ILE A 155 -11.10 13.04 5.55
CA ILE A 155 -11.68 12.36 6.71
C ILE A 155 -11.04 10.98 6.81
N ARG A 156 -10.29 10.76 7.88
CA ARG A 156 -9.57 9.50 8.10
C ARG A 156 -10.52 8.44 8.61
N ARG A 157 -10.63 7.35 7.85
CA ARG A 157 -11.44 6.17 8.16
C ARG A 157 -10.56 4.92 8.07
N ALA A 158 -9.35 4.98 8.62
CA ALA A 158 -8.38 3.89 8.61
C ALA A 158 -8.30 3.15 9.95
N LYS A 159 -7.84 1.90 9.92
CA LYS A 159 -7.64 1.02 11.09
C LYS A 159 -6.43 0.12 10.83
N GLY A 160 -5.32 0.39 11.52
CA GLY A 160 -3.98 -0.07 11.12
C GLY A 160 -3.79 -1.58 10.95
N ASP A 161 -4.47 -2.37 11.77
CA ASP A 161 -4.46 -3.84 11.86
C ASP A 161 -5.48 -4.54 10.96
N SER A 162 -6.29 -3.78 10.21
CA SER A 162 -7.40 -4.31 9.39
C SER A 162 -7.01 -4.69 7.96
N GLY A 163 -7.91 -5.39 7.29
CA GLY A 163 -7.82 -5.78 5.88
C GLY A 163 -9.17 -6.34 5.41
N LEU A 164 -9.32 -6.68 4.13
CA LEU A 164 -10.53 -7.33 3.63
C LEU A 164 -10.68 -8.79 4.10
N VAL A 165 -9.61 -9.47 4.53
CA VAL A 165 -9.68 -10.86 5.03
C VAL A 165 -10.33 -10.96 6.41
N ARG A 166 -9.98 -10.05 7.34
CA ARG A 166 -10.34 -10.12 8.77
C ARG A 166 -11.53 -9.22 9.10
N LYS A 167 -12.74 -9.69 8.76
CA LYS A 167 -14.03 -9.03 9.08
C LYS A 167 -14.27 -8.82 10.58
N ASP A 168 -13.62 -9.61 11.42
CA ASP A 168 -13.63 -9.50 12.88
C ASP A 168 -12.84 -8.28 13.39
N VAL A 169 -11.88 -7.77 12.61
CA VAL A 169 -11.17 -6.51 12.90
C VAL A 169 -11.96 -5.33 12.33
N VAL A 170 -12.27 -5.37 11.03
CA VAL A 170 -13.21 -4.44 10.37
C VAL A 170 -13.91 -5.16 9.21
N ASP A 171 -15.24 -5.21 9.22
CA ASP A 171 -16.02 -5.51 8.01
C ASP A 171 -16.11 -4.23 7.16
N TRP A 172 -15.16 -4.06 6.24
CA TRP A 172 -15.03 -2.83 5.44
C TRP A 172 -16.29 -2.45 4.63
N PRO A 173 -16.97 -3.38 3.92
CA PRO A 173 -18.25 -3.08 3.28
C PRO A 173 -19.27 -2.48 4.25
N LYS A 174 -19.48 -3.12 5.42
CA LYS A 174 -20.41 -2.61 6.42
C LYS A 174 -19.97 -1.26 7.01
N ALA A 175 -18.68 -1.12 7.33
CA ALA A 175 -18.14 0.11 7.90
C ALA A 175 -18.24 1.31 6.93
N ALA A 176 -18.09 1.06 5.63
CA ALA A 176 -18.34 2.05 4.59
C ALA A 176 -19.84 2.38 4.47
N GLU A 177 -20.72 1.38 4.49
CA GLU A 177 -22.17 1.56 4.39
C GLU A 177 -22.73 2.40 5.56
N ASP A 178 -22.35 2.04 6.79
CA ASP A 178 -22.74 2.76 8.00
C ASP A 178 -22.18 4.19 8.03
N TYR A 179 -20.96 4.40 7.51
CA TYR A 179 -20.38 5.73 7.37
C TYR A 179 -21.12 6.59 6.33
N LEU A 180 -21.47 6.03 5.17
CA LEU A 180 -22.19 6.74 4.11
C LEU A 180 -23.59 7.18 4.56
N LYS A 181 -24.31 6.31 5.29
CA LYS A 181 -25.61 6.65 5.90
C LYS A 181 -25.52 7.84 6.86
N GLN A 182 -24.43 7.94 7.61
CA GLN A 182 -24.17 9.04 8.55
C GLN A 182 -23.64 10.31 7.87
N ASN A 183 -22.98 10.16 6.70
CA ASN A 183 -22.25 11.24 6.02
C ASN A 183 -22.68 11.36 4.54
N PRO A 184 -23.95 11.72 4.24
CA PRO A 184 -24.48 11.81 2.88
C PRO A 184 -23.85 12.92 2.02
N LYS A 185 -22.97 13.76 2.60
CA LYS A 185 -22.18 14.78 1.90
C LYS A 185 -20.86 14.25 1.33
N LEU A 186 -20.55 12.96 1.49
CA LEU A 186 -19.30 12.39 0.99
C LEU A 186 -19.19 12.59 -0.53
N THR A 187 -18.09 13.20 -0.97
CA THR A 187 -17.88 13.54 -2.38
C THR A 187 -17.05 12.50 -3.11
N TYR A 188 -16.01 11.99 -2.44
CA TYR A 188 -15.10 10.96 -2.97
C TYR A 188 -14.72 9.96 -1.86
N ALA A 189 -14.64 8.68 -2.22
CA ALA A 189 -14.08 7.64 -1.37
C ALA A 189 -12.68 7.28 -1.90
N VAL A 190 -11.67 7.35 -1.04
CA VAL A 190 -10.31 6.88 -1.32
C VAL A 190 -10.10 5.59 -0.55
N VAL A 191 -9.57 4.55 -1.19
CA VAL A 191 -9.32 3.25 -0.53
C VAL A 191 -7.87 2.84 -0.71
N MET A 192 -7.22 2.41 0.36
CA MET A 192 -5.88 1.79 0.30
C MET A 192 -5.81 0.61 1.26
N LEU A 193 -5.71 -0.60 0.70
CA LEU A 193 -5.77 -1.85 1.45
C LEU A 193 -4.78 -2.86 0.86
N GLY A 194 -4.35 -3.79 1.71
CA GLY A 194 -3.66 -5.02 1.28
C GLY A 194 -2.52 -5.44 2.20
N ALA A 195 -1.98 -4.53 3.02
CA ALA A 195 -0.78 -4.78 3.83
C ALA A 195 -0.96 -5.96 4.81
N ASN A 196 -2.17 -6.11 5.35
CA ASN A 196 -2.53 -7.17 6.30
C ASN A 196 -3.27 -8.37 5.67
N ASP A 197 -3.54 -8.35 4.35
CA ASP A 197 -4.45 -9.31 3.72
C ASP A 197 -3.81 -10.64 3.29
N ARG A 198 -2.51 -10.85 3.54
CA ARG A 198 -1.83 -12.14 3.30
C ARG A 198 -2.13 -13.18 4.40
N GLN A 199 -3.41 -13.35 4.70
CA GLN A 199 -3.94 -14.29 5.71
C GLN A 199 -4.84 -15.33 5.03
N PRO A 200 -4.91 -16.59 5.54
CA PRO A 200 -5.87 -17.57 5.04
C PRO A 200 -7.31 -17.06 5.10
N LEU A 201 -8.09 -17.36 4.06
CA LEU A 201 -9.53 -17.05 4.01
C LEU A 201 -10.35 -18.22 4.54
N ARG A 202 -11.59 -17.95 4.97
CA ARG A 202 -12.58 -18.98 5.29
C ARG A 202 -13.60 -19.10 4.16
N ASP A 203 -13.92 -20.34 3.81
CA ASP A 203 -14.91 -20.74 2.82
C ASP A 203 -15.80 -21.82 3.46
N GLY A 204 -16.88 -21.36 4.10
CA GLY A 204 -17.54 -22.15 5.14
C GLY A 204 -16.55 -22.53 6.25
N ASP A 205 -16.50 -23.81 6.60
CA ASP A 205 -15.57 -24.34 7.60
C ASP A 205 -14.12 -24.45 7.09
N GLN A 206 -13.91 -24.48 5.76
CA GLN A 206 -12.59 -24.70 5.18
C GLN A 206 -11.71 -23.46 5.31
N SER A 207 -10.43 -23.68 5.65
CA SER A 207 -9.39 -22.65 5.60
C SER A 207 -8.69 -22.74 4.24
N VAL A 208 -8.77 -21.66 3.47
CA VAL A 208 -8.18 -21.55 2.13
C VAL A 208 -6.85 -20.80 2.22
N GLU A 209 -5.79 -21.41 1.72
CA GLU A 209 -4.43 -20.86 1.75
C GLU A 209 -4.34 -19.51 1.01
N ALA A 210 -3.61 -18.55 1.59
CA ALA A 210 -3.39 -17.24 1.00
C ALA A 210 -2.80 -17.33 -0.42
N MET A 211 -3.24 -16.44 -1.31
CA MET A 211 -2.83 -16.38 -2.73
C MET A 211 -3.15 -17.59 -3.62
N SER A 212 -3.74 -18.68 -3.09
CA SER A 212 -4.29 -19.77 -3.94
C SER A 212 -5.42 -19.26 -4.85
N GLU A 213 -5.73 -19.94 -5.96
CA GLU A 213 -6.75 -19.42 -6.89
C GLU A 213 -8.15 -19.33 -6.25
N ARG A 214 -8.51 -20.28 -5.36
CA ARG A 214 -9.76 -20.18 -4.59
C ARG A 214 -9.75 -18.98 -3.65
N TRP A 215 -8.61 -18.70 -3.00
CA TRP A 215 -8.45 -17.51 -2.17
C TRP A 215 -8.60 -16.23 -3.00
N ARG A 216 -7.97 -16.17 -4.19
CA ARG A 216 -8.06 -15.01 -5.11
C ARG A 216 -9.50 -14.78 -5.57
N ALA A 217 -10.27 -15.84 -5.86
CA ALA A 217 -11.69 -15.73 -6.17
C ALA A 217 -12.49 -15.11 -5.00
N LEU A 218 -12.38 -15.69 -3.80
CA LEU A 218 -13.05 -15.19 -2.58
C LEU A 218 -12.62 -13.77 -2.20
N TYR A 219 -11.38 -13.38 -2.54
CA TYR A 219 -10.87 -12.04 -2.30
C TYR A 219 -11.40 -11.02 -3.30
N ARG A 220 -11.54 -11.37 -4.60
CA ARG A 220 -12.23 -10.56 -5.61
C ARG A 220 -13.66 -10.25 -5.14
N ASP A 221 -14.42 -11.25 -4.69
CA ASP A 221 -15.79 -11.07 -4.18
C ASP A 221 -15.86 -10.08 -3.00
N ARG A 222 -14.83 -10.03 -2.14
CA ARG A 222 -14.73 -9.08 -1.01
C ARG A 222 -14.39 -7.66 -1.45
N VAL A 223 -13.55 -7.51 -2.48
CA VAL A 223 -13.28 -6.21 -3.13
C VAL A 223 -14.57 -5.69 -3.78
N ASP A 224 -15.29 -6.55 -4.50
CA ASP A 224 -16.57 -6.19 -5.13
C ASP A 224 -17.64 -5.79 -4.13
N ALA A 225 -17.74 -6.51 -3.00
CA ALA A 225 -18.68 -6.16 -1.94
C ALA A 225 -18.42 -4.75 -1.37
N LEU A 226 -17.16 -4.33 -1.25
CA LEU A 226 -16.80 -2.97 -0.83
C LEU A 226 -17.08 -1.93 -1.93
N LEU A 227 -16.69 -2.23 -3.18
CA LEU A 227 -16.94 -1.33 -4.31
C LEU A 227 -18.43 -1.10 -4.56
N LYS A 228 -19.26 -2.15 -4.40
CA LYS A 228 -20.72 -2.07 -4.55
C LYS A 228 -21.35 -1.08 -3.58
N VAL A 229 -20.88 -1.01 -2.33
CA VAL A 229 -21.40 -0.06 -1.33
C VAL A 229 -21.24 1.39 -1.79
N PHE A 230 -20.09 1.74 -2.37
CA PHE A 230 -19.86 3.08 -2.93
C PHE A 230 -20.63 3.31 -4.24
N ALA A 231 -20.71 2.30 -5.11
CA ALA A 231 -21.45 2.38 -6.38
C ALA A 231 -22.96 2.58 -6.17
N ASP A 232 -23.57 1.83 -5.24
CA ASP A 232 -24.99 1.97 -4.87
C ASP A 232 -25.27 3.37 -4.27
N ALA A 233 -24.32 3.91 -3.50
CA ALA A 233 -24.36 5.27 -2.97
C ALA A 233 -23.97 6.37 -3.99
N LYS A 234 -23.59 5.99 -5.22
CA LYS A 234 -23.10 6.89 -6.29
C LYS A 234 -21.90 7.76 -5.89
N VAL A 235 -21.05 7.26 -5.00
CA VAL A 235 -19.80 7.91 -4.59
C VAL A 235 -18.65 7.39 -5.47
N PRO A 236 -17.94 8.24 -6.23
CA PRO A 236 -16.78 7.81 -6.99
C PRO A 236 -15.67 7.29 -6.07
N VAL A 237 -15.09 6.14 -6.44
CA VAL A 237 -13.99 5.49 -5.71
C VAL A 237 -12.66 5.73 -6.41
N VAL A 238 -11.66 6.13 -5.64
CA VAL A 238 -10.24 6.20 -6.02
C VAL A 238 -9.50 5.14 -5.20
N TRP A 239 -9.13 4.03 -5.81
CA TRP A 239 -8.38 2.95 -5.15
C TRP A 239 -6.89 3.12 -5.39
N VAL A 240 -6.12 3.29 -4.32
CA VAL A 240 -4.66 3.42 -4.37
C VAL A 240 -4.03 2.04 -4.17
N GLY A 241 -3.22 1.61 -5.14
CA GLY A 241 -2.50 0.35 -5.07
C GLY A 241 -1.48 0.30 -3.92
N ALA A 242 -1.16 -0.90 -3.45
CA ALA A 242 -0.10 -1.09 -2.46
C ALA A 242 1.29 -0.90 -3.13
N PRO A 243 2.22 -0.15 -2.51
CA PRO A 243 3.59 -0.02 -3.02
C PRO A 243 4.38 -1.32 -2.81
N PRO A 244 5.56 -1.47 -3.45
CA PRO A 244 6.53 -2.49 -3.07
C PRO A 244 6.94 -2.37 -1.59
N MET A 245 7.32 -3.52 -1.04
CA MET A 245 7.73 -3.71 0.35
C MET A 245 9.14 -4.29 0.39
N LYS A 246 9.86 -4.11 1.50
CA LYS A 246 11.26 -4.59 1.62
C LYS A 246 11.41 -6.12 1.48
N SER A 247 10.37 -6.90 1.75
CA SER A 247 10.34 -8.33 1.45
C SER A 247 9.91 -8.55 0.00
N GLU A 248 10.70 -9.30 -0.75
CA GLU A 248 10.40 -9.68 -2.14
C GLU A 248 9.11 -10.50 -2.26
N THR A 249 8.91 -11.48 -1.37
CA THR A 249 7.68 -12.28 -1.32
C THR A 249 6.45 -11.43 -1.01
N LEU A 250 6.59 -10.44 -0.11
CA LEU A 250 5.51 -9.50 0.19
C LEU A 250 5.23 -8.59 -1.02
N SER A 251 6.26 -8.14 -1.73
CA SER A 251 6.11 -7.37 -2.98
C SER A 251 5.42 -8.17 -4.09
N ALA A 252 5.79 -9.44 -4.30
CA ALA A 252 5.14 -10.32 -5.29
C ALA A 252 3.65 -10.53 -5.00
N ASP A 253 3.29 -10.71 -3.73
CA ASP A 253 1.90 -10.84 -3.32
C ASP A 253 1.15 -9.50 -3.42
N MET A 254 1.80 -8.35 -3.17
CA MET A 254 1.20 -7.04 -3.44
C MET A 254 0.97 -6.80 -4.95
N THR A 255 1.87 -7.27 -5.84
CA THR A 255 1.62 -7.26 -7.29
C THR A 255 0.34 -8.03 -7.62
N SER A 256 0.20 -9.24 -7.05
CA SER A 256 -1.00 -10.08 -7.21
C SER A 256 -2.29 -9.43 -6.70
N LEU A 257 -2.23 -8.70 -5.57
CA LEU A 257 -3.39 -7.96 -5.06
C LEU A 257 -3.71 -6.73 -5.90
N ASN A 258 -2.69 -5.98 -6.34
CA ASN A 258 -2.84 -4.81 -7.20
C ASN A 258 -3.48 -5.14 -8.56
N GLU A 259 -3.19 -6.33 -9.14
CA GLU A 259 -3.88 -6.83 -10.33
C GLU A 259 -5.38 -7.05 -10.06
N ILE A 260 -5.74 -7.64 -8.91
CA ILE A 260 -7.14 -7.81 -8.51
C ILE A 260 -7.80 -6.44 -8.33
N TYR A 261 -7.20 -5.53 -7.56
CA TYR A 261 -7.75 -4.20 -7.32
C TYR A 261 -7.98 -3.45 -8.65
N ARG A 262 -6.99 -3.44 -9.54
CA ARG A 262 -7.10 -2.77 -10.85
C ARG A 262 -8.28 -3.31 -11.66
N ASP A 263 -8.40 -4.63 -11.80
CA ASP A 263 -9.50 -5.28 -12.53
C ASP A 263 -10.87 -4.95 -11.92
N ARG A 264 -11.05 -5.11 -10.60
CA ARG A 264 -12.37 -4.91 -9.95
C ARG A 264 -12.77 -3.43 -9.94
N VAL A 265 -11.84 -2.54 -9.61
CA VAL A 265 -12.10 -1.09 -9.53
C VAL A 265 -12.48 -0.53 -10.90
N GLN A 266 -11.76 -0.91 -11.97
CA GLN A 266 -12.08 -0.46 -13.33
C GLN A 266 -13.42 -1.01 -13.81
N ARG A 267 -13.76 -2.28 -13.51
CA ARG A 267 -15.08 -2.86 -13.82
C ARG A 267 -16.23 -2.17 -13.07
N ALA A 268 -15.98 -1.68 -11.86
CA ALA A 268 -16.93 -0.91 -11.07
C ALA A 268 -17.04 0.57 -11.49
N GLY A 269 -16.27 1.02 -12.49
CA GLY A 269 -16.23 2.42 -12.93
C GLY A 269 -15.46 3.36 -11.98
N GLY A 270 -14.69 2.81 -11.04
CA GLY A 270 -13.77 3.56 -10.19
C GLY A 270 -12.42 3.81 -10.84
N VAL A 271 -11.61 4.68 -10.23
CA VAL A 271 -10.25 4.98 -10.67
C VAL A 271 -9.25 4.18 -9.85
N TYR A 272 -8.35 3.45 -10.51
CA TYR A 272 -7.22 2.78 -9.85
C TYR A 272 -5.95 3.63 -10.03
N VAL A 273 -5.29 3.97 -8.92
CA VAL A 273 -4.07 4.77 -8.86
C VAL A 273 -2.88 3.84 -8.66
N ASP A 274 -2.01 3.78 -9.68
CA ASP A 274 -0.78 2.99 -9.63
C ASP A 274 0.36 3.80 -9.02
N VAL A 275 0.73 3.47 -7.78
CA VAL A 275 1.82 4.12 -7.06
C VAL A 275 3.11 3.31 -7.06
N TRP A 276 3.13 2.13 -7.68
CA TRP A 276 4.30 1.25 -7.69
C TRP A 276 5.57 1.94 -8.22
N PRO A 277 5.54 2.68 -9.35
CA PRO A 277 6.73 3.34 -9.90
C PRO A 277 7.33 4.40 -8.97
N ALA A 278 6.57 4.93 -8.00
CA ALA A 278 7.03 5.96 -7.08
C ALA A 278 7.98 5.45 -5.98
N PHE A 279 8.06 4.12 -5.78
CA PHE A 279 8.75 3.48 -4.66
C PHE A 279 9.71 2.36 -5.09
N VAL A 280 10.16 2.37 -6.35
CA VAL A 280 11.20 1.46 -6.87
C VAL A 280 12.51 2.16 -7.20
N ASP A 281 13.59 1.38 -7.29
CA ASP A 281 14.86 1.78 -7.88
C ASP A 281 14.85 1.59 -9.42
N ASP A 282 15.93 1.98 -10.09
CA ASP A 282 16.08 1.85 -11.55
C ASP A 282 16.04 0.39 -12.04
N ALA A 283 16.20 -0.58 -11.14
CA ALA A 283 16.06 -2.02 -11.40
C ALA A 283 14.65 -2.56 -11.07
N ASN A 284 13.67 -1.68 -10.83
CA ASN A 284 12.28 -1.98 -10.47
C ASN A 284 12.14 -2.80 -9.15
N ARG A 285 13.08 -2.65 -8.22
CA ARG A 285 13.05 -3.27 -6.87
C ARG A 285 12.66 -2.24 -5.83
N TYR A 286 12.21 -2.70 -4.66
CA TYR A 286 11.88 -1.84 -3.51
C TYR A 286 12.97 -0.79 -3.21
N ALA A 287 12.58 0.48 -3.15
CA ALA A 287 13.43 1.60 -2.73
C ALA A 287 12.92 2.23 -1.43
N ALA A 288 13.78 2.29 -0.41
CA ALA A 288 13.47 2.95 0.87
C ALA A 288 13.56 4.49 0.80
N SER A 289 14.27 5.00 -0.20
CA SER A 289 14.51 6.42 -0.48
C SER A 289 14.41 6.67 -1.98
N GLY A 290 14.09 7.91 -2.37
CA GLY A 290 13.97 8.32 -3.77
C GLY A 290 13.61 9.80 -3.84
N PRO A 291 13.33 10.35 -5.03
CA PRO A 291 12.87 11.73 -5.16
C PRO A 291 11.54 11.92 -4.41
N ASP A 292 11.43 13.02 -3.65
CA ASP A 292 10.17 13.56 -3.15
C ASP A 292 9.45 14.40 -4.22
N LEU A 293 8.48 15.25 -3.83
CA LEU A 293 7.70 16.07 -4.76
C LEU A 293 8.53 17.23 -5.32
N GLU A 294 9.55 17.63 -4.56
CA GLU A 294 10.51 18.68 -4.87
C GLU A 294 11.73 18.14 -5.64
N GLY A 295 11.71 16.86 -6.01
CA GLY A 295 12.78 16.15 -6.72
C GLY A 295 14.02 15.86 -5.86
N GLN A 296 13.99 16.15 -4.55
CA GLN A 296 15.10 15.91 -3.65
C GLN A 296 15.10 14.46 -3.16
N THR A 297 16.29 13.89 -2.97
CA THR A 297 16.39 12.51 -2.44
C THR A 297 16.00 12.49 -0.97
N ALA A 298 14.78 12.00 -0.70
CA ALA A 298 14.23 11.83 0.63
C ALA A 298 14.07 10.35 0.98
N ARG A 299 14.08 10.04 2.28
CA ARG A 299 13.66 8.73 2.76
C ARG A 299 12.14 8.63 2.67
N LEU A 300 11.63 7.71 1.85
CA LEU A 300 10.19 7.54 1.57
C LEU A 300 9.54 6.46 2.44
N ARG A 301 10.33 5.47 2.91
CA ARG A 301 9.86 4.31 3.68
C ARG A 301 10.53 4.24 5.06
N THR A 302 9.81 3.79 6.07
CA THR A 302 10.34 3.57 7.44
C THR A 302 11.35 2.41 7.48
N SER A 303 11.91 2.09 8.66
CA SER A 303 12.89 1.00 8.81
C SER A 303 12.27 -0.40 8.71
N ASP A 304 10.98 -0.55 8.99
CA ASP A 304 10.23 -1.81 8.82
C ASP A 304 10.10 -2.23 7.35
N GLY A 305 10.18 -1.27 6.40
CA GLY A 305 10.09 -1.53 4.97
C GLY A 305 8.66 -1.71 4.42
N VAL A 306 7.66 -1.35 5.23
CA VAL A 306 6.21 -1.45 4.96
C VAL A 306 5.53 -0.09 5.05
N HIS A 307 5.86 0.77 6.02
CA HIS A 307 5.21 2.08 6.21
C HIS A 307 5.91 3.24 5.49
N PHE A 308 5.17 4.32 5.28
CA PHE A 308 5.70 5.57 4.73
C PHE A 308 6.30 6.48 5.80
N THR A 309 7.31 7.26 5.43
CA THR A 309 7.66 8.49 6.16
C THR A 309 6.69 9.62 5.81
N GLY A 310 6.80 10.79 6.47
CA GLY A 310 6.06 11.98 6.05
C GLY A 310 6.30 12.39 4.58
N ALA A 311 7.51 12.16 4.03
CA ALA A 311 7.80 12.41 2.62
C ALA A 311 7.15 11.36 1.70
N GLY A 312 7.20 10.07 2.09
CA GLY A 312 6.50 9.01 1.36
C GLY A 312 4.98 9.18 1.37
N ALA A 313 4.41 9.62 2.49
CA ALA A 313 2.99 9.95 2.65
C ALA A 313 2.56 11.09 1.72
N ARG A 314 3.34 12.19 1.63
CA ARG A 314 3.10 13.24 0.63
C ARG A 314 3.21 12.71 -0.80
N LYS A 315 4.19 11.85 -1.09
CA LYS A 315 4.39 11.27 -2.42
C LYS A 315 3.21 10.39 -2.86
N VAL A 316 2.75 9.45 -2.02
CA VAL A 316 1.58 8.61 -2.34
C VAL A 316 0.30 9.43 -2.44
N ALA A 317 0.14 10.45 -1.58
CA ALA A 317 -1.00 11.36 -1.64
C ALA A 317 -1.05 12.20 -2.91
N HIS A 318 0.10 12.64 -3.44
CA HIS A 318 0.14 13.38 -4.71
C HIS A 318 -0.41 12.58 -5.89
N PHE A 319 -0.06 11.28 -5.99
CA PHE A 319 -0.60 10.40 -7.03
C PHE A 319 -2.13 10.25 -6.93
N ALA A 320 -2.66 10.18 -5.71
CA ALA A 320 -4.11 10.16 -5.49
C ALA A 320 -4.77 11.53 -5.77
N ASP A 321 -4.14 12.64 -5.37
CA ASP A 321 -4.61 14.02 -5.58
C ASP A 321 -4.77 14.35 -7.08
N VAL A 322 -3.84 13.92 -7.93
CA VAL A 322 -3.93 14.10 -9.39
C VAL A 322 -5.23 13.52 -9.95
N GLU A 323 -5.58 12.28 -9.62
CA GLU A 323 -6.82 11.66 -10.11
C GLU A 323 -8.08 12.21 -9.39
N ILE A 324 -7.99 12.60 -8.12
CA ILE A 324 -9.10 13.27 -7.41
C ILE A 324 -9.43 14.61 -8.06
N ARG A 325 -8.42 15.44 -8.38
CA ARG A 325 -8.62 16.72 -9.09
C ARG A 325 -9.22 16.52 -10.46
N ARG A 326 -8.73 15.53 -11.22
CA ARG A 326 -9.31 15.15 -12.51
C ARG A 326 -10.79 14.78 -12.42
N LEU A 327 -11.20 14.06 -11.37
CA LEU A 327 -12.60 13.77 -11.09
C LEU A 327 -13.41 15.02 -10.67
N MET A 328 -12.81 15.95 -9.92
CA MET A 328 -13.43 17.25 -9.61
C MET A 328 -13.69 18.08 -10.88
N GLU A 329 -12.71 18.17 -11.77
CA GLU A 329 -12.80 18.91 -13.04
C GLU A 329 -13.88 18.31 -13.95
N ALA A 330 -13.87 16.98 -14.11
CA ALA A 330 -14.89 16.27 -14.90
C ALA A 330 -16.31 16.46 -14.34
N ARG A 331 -16.47 16.57 -13.02
CA ARG A 331 -17.76 16.83 -12.35
C ARG A 331 -18.13 18.32 -12.37
N GLY A 332 -17.16 19.21 -12.49
CA GLY A 332 -17.31 20.67 -12.52
C GLY A 332 -17.84 21.24 -13.84
N GLY A 333 -17.94 20.42 -14.89
CA GLY A 333 -18.67 20.79 -16.10
C GLY A 333 -17.90 21.69 -17.08
N VAL A 334 -16.56 21.65 -17.08
CA VAL A 334 -15.80 22.08 -18.26
C VAL A 334 -15.61 20.85 -19.16
N PRO A 335 -16.23 20.77 -20.35
CA PRO A 335 -15.91 19.72 -21.29
C PRO A 335 -14.45 19.91 -21.72
N ALA A 336 -13.57 19.01 -21.29
CA ALA A 336 -12.24 18.92 -21.86
C ALA A 336 -12.40 18.60 -23.35
N SER A 337 -12.20 19.60 -24.20
CA SER A 337 -12.28 19.45 -25.65
C SER A 337 -11.29 18.39 -26.09
N MET A 338 -11.81 17.21 -26.45
CA MET A 338 -11.10 16.26 -27.29
C MET A 338 -10.72 17.01 -28.58
N PRO A 339 -9.44 17.11 -28.95
CA PRO A 339 -9.07 17.66 -30.24
C PRO A 339 -9.40 16.64 -31.34
N ASP A 340 -10.64 16.68 -31.82
CA ASP A 340 -11.00 16.14 -33.13
C ASP A 340 -10.30 16.98 -34.20
N ALA A 341 -9.18 16.48 -34.72
CA ALA A 341 -8.42 17.13 -35.78
C ALA A 341 -7.59 16.14 -36.63
N VAL A 342 -8.23 15.11 -37.19
CA VAL A 342 -7.75 14.51 -38.45
C VAL A 342 -8.33 15.29 -39.63
N ALA A 343 -7.93 16.55 -39.75
CA ALA A 343 -8.24 17.37 -40.91
C ALA A 343 -7.50 16.82 -42.15
N ALA A 344 -8.23 16.62 -43.24
CA ALA A 344 -7.70 16.04 -44.48
C ALA A 344 -6.63 16.95 -45.14
N ALA A 345 -5.69 16.32 -45.85
CA ALA A 345 -4.67 17.03 -46.61
C ALA A 345 -5.29 17.80 -47.81
N PRO A 346 -4.88 19.06 -48.06
CA PRO A 346 -5.22 19.75 -49.30
C PRO A 346 -4.34 19.30 -50.46
N SER A 347 -4.96 19.07 -51.61
CA SER A 347 -4.23 18.89 -52.90
C SER A 347 -3.76 20.24 -53.45
N PRO A 348 -2.65 20.29 -54.21
CA PRO A 348 -2.14 21.53 -54.78
C PRO A 348 -2.94 21.92 -56.03
N GLY A 349 -3.71 23.01 -55.95
CA GLY A 349 -4.19 23.78 -57.09
C GLY A 349 -3.38 25.07 -57.19
N GLY A 350 -2.75 25.32 -58.34
CA GLY A 350 -2.00 26.55 -58.58
C GLY A 350 -2.75 27.48 -59.53
N GLU A 351 -2.86 28.76 -59.18
CA GLU A 351 -3.16 29.83 -60.14
C GLU A 351 -2.49 31.15 -59.71
N ALA A 352 -2.32 32.07 -60.66
CA ALA A 352 -1.38 33.20 -60.57
C ALA A 352 -1.95 34.46 -59.86
N PRO A 353 -1.08 35.34 -59.32
CA PRO A 353 -1.51 36.47 -58.50
C PRO A 353 -2.04 37.66 -59.32
N ARG A 354 -2.86 38.49 -58.69
CA ARG A 354 -3.23 39.83 -59.16
C ARG A 354 -2.59 40.86 -58.22
N LEU A 355 -2.11 41.98 -58.77
CA LEU A 355 -1.61 43.09 -57.96
C LEU A 355 -2.76 43.71 -57.19
N ASP A 356 -2.76 43.55 -55.85
CA ASP A 356 -3.32 44.48 -54.84
C ASP A 356 -2.77 44.12 -53.42
N ASP A 357 -1.61 43.46 -53.35
CA ASP A 357 -1.07 42.89 -52.09
C ASP A 357 -0.09 43.84 -51.37
N ASP A 358 -0.47 44.31 -50.18
CA ASP A 358 0.42 45.04 -49.24
C ASP A 358 1.69 44.22 -48.91
N ALA A 359 1.61 42.89 -48.97
CA ALA A 359 2.74 41.98 -48.79
C ALA A 359 3.84 42.11 -49.86
N ALA A 360 3.55 42.74 -51.01
CA ALA A 360 4.57 43.05 -52.02
C ALA A 360 5.42 44.27 -51.62
N ILE A 361 4.83 45.23 -50.89
CA ILE A 361 5.50 46.44 -50.40
C ILE A 361 6.49 46.08 -49.29
N ASP A 362 6.08 45.24 -48.33
CA ASP A 362 6.95 44.76 -47.24
C ASP A 362 8.19 43.98 -47.75
N ARG A 363 8.04 43.24 -48.86
CA ARG A 363 9.16 42.54 -49.51
C ARG A 363 10.16 43.49 -50.15
N LEU A 364 9.70 44.62 -50.70
CA LEU A 364 10.58 45.66 -51.25
C LEU A 364 11.33 46.42 -50.14
N ILE A 365 10.67 46.69 -49.01
CA ILE A 365 11.30 47.31 -47.83
C ILE A 365 12.38 46.38 -47.25
N THR A 366 12.07 45.08 -47.12
CA THR A 366 13.02 44.07 -46.60
C THR A 366 14.26 43.91 -47.48
N ALA A 367 14.15 44.15 -48.79
CA ALA A 367 15.26 44.03 -49.74
C ALA A 367 16.27 45.19 -49.72
N MET A 368 16.00 46.30 -49.00
CA MET A 368 16.87 47.48 -48.96
C MET A 368 17.82 47.57 -47.76
N LEU A 369 17.81 46.60 -46.84
CA LEU A 369 18.70 46.60 -45.67
C LEU A 369 20.01 45.84 -45.94
N PRO A 370 21.20 46.46 -45.73
CA PRO A 370 22.48 45.77 -45.92
C PRO A 370 22.70 44.69 -44.85
N SER A 371 23.24 43.55 -45.26
CA SER A 371 23.45 42.38 -44.42
C SER A 371 24.49 42.60 -43.31
N LEU A 372 24.10 42.29 -42.07
CA LEU A 372 25.02 42.16 -40.93
C LEU A 372 25.81 40.83 -41.03
N PRO A 373 27.05 40.77 -40.53
CA PRO A 373 27.95 39.63 -40.73
C PRO A 373 27.56 38.40 -39.91
N GLU A 374 27.79 37.22 -40.47
CA GLU A 374 27.42 35.93 -39.89
C GLU A 374 28.24 35.56 -38.64
N PRO A 375 27.62 34.99 -37.59
CA PRO A 375 28.34 34.38 -36.48
C PRO A 375 28.98 33.02 -36.88
N PRO A 376 30.09 32.62 -36.25
CA PRO A 376 30.91 31.51 -36.75
C PRO A 376 30.29 30.11 -36.56
N GLY A 377 30.16 29.41 -37.68
CA GLY A 377 30.34 27.95 -37.84
C GLY A 377 29.79 27.00 -36.77
N ILE A 378 28.56 26.53 -36.95
CA ILE A 378 28.06 25.32 -36.29
C ILE A 378 28.81 24.09 -36.87
N PRO A 379 29.40 23.20 -36.05
CA PRO A 379 30.07 22.01 -36.56
C PRO A 379 29.07 21.06 -37.22
N ALA A 380 29.35 20.67 -38.47
CA ALA A 380 28.47 19.78 -39.24
C ALA A 380 28.39 18.39 -38.61
N LEU A 381 27.18 17.96 -38.24
CA LEU A 381 26.91 16.60 -37.78
C LEU A 381 27.08 15.61 -38.95
N PRO A 382 27.62 14.40 -38.71
CA PRO A 382 27.81 13.41 -39.76
C PRO A 382 26.46 12.95 -40.33
N VAL A 383 26.26 13.20 -41.63
CA VAL A 383 25.04 12.81 -42.34
C VAL A 383 24.96 11.28 -42.39
N LYS A 384 23.99 10.71 -41.68
CA LYS A 384 23.68 9.28 -41.79
C LYS A 384 23.13 8.98 -43.19
N PRO A 385 23.51 7.85 -43.83
CA PRO A 385 22.95 7.45 -45.09
C PRO A 385 21.43 7.23 -44.96
N ALA A 386 20.67 7.63 -45.98
CA ALA A 386 19.20 7.62 -45.97
C ALA A 386 18.58 6.21 -45.87
N ALA A 387 19.37 5.16 -46.11
CA ALA A 387 18.97 3.77 -45.92
C ALA A 387 20.13 2.94 -45.34
N GLY A 388 19.79 1.95 -44.52
CA GLY A 388 20.73 0.91 -44.10
C GLY A 388 21.09 -0.05 -45.25
N PRO A 389 22.10 -0.92 -45.07
CA PRO A 389 22.48 -1.89 -46.09
C PRO A 389 21.32 -2.85 -46.42
N VAL A 390 21.04 -3.03 -47.72
CA VAL A 390 20.00 -3.95 -48.19
C VAL A 390 20.44 -5.39 -47.97
N LEU A 391 19.75 -6.11 -47.09
CA LEU A 391 19.97 -7.53 -46.83
C LEU A 391 19.04 -8.38 -47.72
N PRO A 392 19.57 -9.25 -48.60
CA PRO A 392 18.74 -10.09 -49.45
C PRO A 392 18.12 -11.25 -48.67
N LEU A 393 16.80 -11.42 -48.81
CA LEU A 393 16.00 -12.44 -48.11
C LEU A 393 16.40 -13.90 -48.44
N THR A 394 17.21 -14.12 -49.46
CA THR A 394 17.73 -15.45 -49.87
C THR A 394 19.05 -15.81 -49.17
N ARG A 395 19.62 -14.92 -48.34
CA ARG A 395 20.87 -15.21 -47.63
C ARG A 395 20.60 -16.04 -46.38
N THR A 396 21.06 -17.29 -46.40
CA THR A 396 21.20 -18.09 -45.17
C THR A 396 22.30 -17.46 -44.31
N GLU A 397 21.94 -16.76 -43.24
CA GLU A 397 22.91 -16.29 -42.25
C GLU A 397 23.43 -17.47 -41.42
N VAL A 398 24.64 -17.93 -41.77
CA VAL A 398 25.38 -18.91 -40.98
C VAL A 398 26.34 -18.16 -40.06
N ALA A 399 26.20 -18.35 -38.74
CA ALA A 399 27.09 -17.76 -37.77
C ALA A 399 28.56 -18.19 -38.02
N PRO A 400 29.55 -17.29 -37.82
CA PRO A 400 30.96 -17.64 -37.97
C PRO A 400 31.33 -18.85 -37.09
N GLY A 401 31.77 -19.94 -37.72
CA GLY A 401 32.14 -21.18 -37.03
C GLY A 401 31.08 -22.30 -37.02
N ALA A 402 29.96 -22.16 -37.73
CA ALA A 402 29.02 -23.26 -38.07
C ALA A 402 28.50 -24.09 -36.87
N LYS A 403 28.51 -23.53 -35.65
CA LYS A 403 27.96 -24.16 -34.45
C LYS A 403 26.45 -23.96 -34.42
N LEU A 404 25.69 -25.02 -34.66
CA LEU A 404 24.26 -25.05 -34.38
C LEU A 404 24.03 -24.93 -32.87
N VAL A 405 23.08 -24.09 -32.46
CA VAL A 405 22.79 -23.79 -31.06
C VAL A 405 22.07 -24.99 -30.41
N SER A 406 22.84 -25.86 -29.75
CA SER A 406 22.33 -27.07 -29.09
C SER A 406 21.94 -26.84 -27.61
N GLY A 407 21.27 -25.73 -27.31
CA GLY A 407 20.85 -25.36 -25.96
C GLY A 407 20.11 -24.02 -25.92
N ARG A 408 19.33 -23.75 -24.86
CA ARG A 408 18.66 -22.45 -24.70
C ARG A 408 19.72 -21.33 -24.60
N PRO A 409 19.65 -20.27 -25.42
CA PRO A 409 20.59 -19.16 -25.31
C PRO A 409 20.44 -18.49 -23.95
N ARG A 410 21.56 -18.26 -23.27
CA ARG A 410 21.61 -17.50 -22.03
C ARG A 410 21.60 -16.02 -22.39
N VAL A 411 20.45 -15.37 -22.26
CA VAL A 411 20.27 -13.97 -22.66
C VAL A 411 20.53 -13.07 -21.44
N GLU A 412 21.69 -12.43 -21.41
CA GLU A 412 22.13 -11.52 -20.34
C GLU A 412 22.04 -10.05 -20.79
N GLY A 413 21.73 -9.16 -19.84
CA GLY A 413 21.54 -7.72 -20.08
C GLY A 413 20.19 -7.33 -20.68
N ASP A 414 20.03 -6.03 -21.01
CA ASP A 414 18.77 -5.43 -21.50
C ASP A 414 18.17 -6.15 -22.71
N ALA A 415 19.02 -6.68 -23.60
CA ALA A 415 18.60 -7.45 -24.76
C ALA A 415 17.77 -8.69 -24.37
N GLY A 416 18.08 -9.34 -23.24
CA GLY A 416 17.36 -10.52 -22.78
C GLY A 416 15.91 -10.24 -22.41
N TYR A 417 15.67 -9.13 -21.72
CA TYR A 417 14.34 -8.70 -21.34
C TYR A 417 13.46 -8.38 -22.56
N THR A 418 14.04 -7.68 -23.56
CA THR A 418 13.34 -7.37 -24.82
C THR A 418 13.01 -8.63 -25.63
N VAL A 419 13.95 -9.58 -25.71
CA VAL A 419 13.78 -10.84 -26.44
C VAL A 419 12.71 -11.73 -25.79
N GLU A 420 12.71 -11.89 -24.47
CA GLU A 420 11.67 -12.67 -23.77
C GLU A 420 10.29 -12.03 -23.89
N ARG A 421 10.19 -10.70 -23.71
CA ARG A 421 8.93 -9.96 -23.85
C ARG A 421 8.34 -10.11 -25.26
N SER A 422 9.17 -10.01 -26.29
CA SER A 422 8.70 -10.03 -27.69
C SER A 422 8.44 -11.45 -28.21
N LEU A 423 9.37 -12.38 -28.00
CA LEU A 423 9.27 -13.74 -28.56
C LEU A 423 8.45 -14.71 -27.70
N THR A 424 8.36 -14.50 -26.38
CA THR A 424 7.65 -15.42 -25.47
C THR A 424 6.31 -14.87 -25.02
N ARG A 425 6.17 -13.55 -24.86
CA ARG A 425 4.91 -12.92 -24.39
C ARG A 425 4.15 -12.15 -25.48
N GLY A 426 4.68 -12.08 -26.70
CA GLY A 426 4.05 -11.41 -27.85
C GLY A 426 3.88 -9.89 -27.69
N ALA A 427 4.49 -9.28 -26.68
CA ALA A 427 4.36 -7.86 -26.39
C ALA A 427 5.45 -7.07 -27.12
N ALA A 428 5.06 -5.98 -27.79
CA ALA A 428 5.98 -5.14 -28.54
C ALA A 428 7.12 -4.60 -27.66
N PRO A 429 8.35 -4.45 -28.23
CA PRO A 429 9.45 -3.81 -27.53
C PRO A 429 9.11 -2.33 -27.21
N PRO A 430 9.72 -1.73 -26.18
CA PRO A 430 9.52 -0.32 -25.89
C PRO A 430 10.07 0.57 -27.02
N PRO A 431 9.39 1.67 -27.37
CA PRO A 431 9.79 2.52 -28.49
C PRO A 431 11.12 3.24 -28.22
N GLN A 432 11.99 3.18 -29.23
CA GLN A 432 13.34 3.73 -29.22
C GLN A 432 13.36 5.08 -29.97
N PRO A 433 14.00 6.14 -29.42
CA PRO A 433 14.13 7.43 -30.10
C PRO A 433 14.61 7.31 -31.55
N GLY A 434 13.76 7.73 -32.48
CA GLY A 434 14.03 7.69 -33.92
C GLY A 434 13.67 6.38 -34.64
N ARG A 435 13.04 5.40 -33.98
CA ARG A 435 12.32 4.31 -34.68
C ARG A 435 10.88 4.71 -34.98
N ALA A 436 10.29 4.05 -35.98
CA ALA A 436 8.91 4.28 -36.44
C ALA A 436 7.82 3.94 -35.40
N ASP A 437 8.15 3.33 -34.26
CA ASP A 437 7.24 3.11 -33.13
C ASP A 437 7.31 4.21 -32.05
N ASP A 438 8.19 5.21 -32.19
CA ASP A 438 8.32 6.30 -31.23
C ASP A 438 7.48 7.54 -31.60
N PHE A 439 6.26 7.60 -31.07
CA PHE A 439 5.31 8.69 -31.28
C PHE A 439 5.53 9.93 -30.38
N ARG A 440 6.71 10.07 -29.78
CA ARG A 440 7.06 11.24 -28.94
C ARG A 440 7.49 12.42 -29.78
N TRP A 441 6.71 13.50 -29.73
CA TRP A 441 7.07 14.78 -30.38
C TRP A 441 8.24 15.45 -29.66
N PRO A 442 9.23 16.02 -30.39
CA PRO A 442 10.25 16.87 -29.79
C PRO A 442 9.60 18.10 -29.16
N ARG A 443 9.94 18.39 -27.90
CA ARG A 443 9.62 19.69 -27.28
C ARG A 443 10.68 20.68 -27.75
N LEU A 444 10.23 21.73 -28.44
CA LEU A 444 11.02 22.93 -28.77
C LEU A 444 11.23 23.80 -27.52
#